data_AF-A0A354HDZ6-F1
#
_entry.id   AF-A0A354HDZ6-F1
#
_cell.length_a   1.000
_cell.length_b   1.000
_cell.length_c   1.000
_cell.angle_alpha   90.00
_cell.angle_beta   90.00
_cell.angle_gamma   90.00
#
_symmetry.space_group_name_H-M   'P 1'
#
loop_
_entity.id
_entity.type
_entity.pdbx_description
1 polymer ?
#
loop_
_entity_poly.entity_id
_entity_poly.type
_entity_poly.pdbx_seq_one_letter_code
_entity_poly.pdbx_strand_id
1 'polypeptide(L)'
;MHSYHIHARFSYEKRVKLIFMCCFLIFAAAVLFRLTVHSEDYTEPPGRTNILRTSATEDNYSVIEAAGNRIEARGKYTSAKIRKMFIKTLEDASGTYSMNAQKDGTYDAVLTLAPEKGAYILLLKTDSDLVMQYRIFYDGSGWYFPLNGLEKLNRNVFEHIYEAPAQAAALYLSPSADPAEINTALEQIQALTGNVTEGIEDDYEKARAISEFVAGTIFYDEDARVTDVDINTIALYNVLRSDRTTCAGFANLFCAMAEAAGIDAVNIKGGVITESMPYETLADGVQNHEFAAFYYEKES
;
A
#
# COMPACT_ATOMS: atom_id res chain seq x y z
N MET A 1 -2.19 7.58 1.28
CA MET A 1 -3.51 7.31 0.68
C MET A 1 -3.34 7.62 -0.80
N HIS A 2 -3.67 6.68 -1.69
CA HIS A 2 -3.37 6.74 -3.13
C HIS A 2 -4.65 6.80 -3.95
N SER A 3 -4.61 7.37 -5.15
CA SER A 3 -5.74 7.44 -6.11
C SER A 3 -5.92 6.12 -6.86
N TYR A 4 -7.13 5.82 -7.34
CA TYR A 4 -7.47 4.56 -8.02
C TYR A 4 -8.48 4.72 -9.19
N HIS A 5 -8.34 3.86 -10.20
CA HIS A 5 -9.26 3.29 -11.22
C HIS A 5 -8.32 2.40 -12.07
N ILE A 6 -8.43 1.07 -12.21
CA ILE A 6 -9.40 0.19 -12.90
C ILE A 6 -8.96 -1.24 -12.50
N HIS A 7 -9.79 -2.10 -11.88
CA HIS A 7 -10.76 -3.08 -12.42
C HIS A 7 -10.19 -4.35 -13.09
N ALA A 8 -9.90 -5.35 -12.28
CA ALA A 8 -10.15 -6.76 -12.61
C ALA A 8 -10.54 -7.55 -11.35
N ARG A 9 -11.64 -8.32 -11.43
CA ARG A 9 -11.93 -9.51 -10.61
C ARG A 9 -11.98 -10.70 -11.58
N PHE A 10 -11.43 -11.86 -11.23
CA PHE A 10 -11.71 -13.12 -11.92
C PHE A 10 -12.50 -14.01 -10.95
N SER A 11 -13.84 -14.00 -11.00
CA SER A 11 -14.62 -14.88 -10.12
C SER A 11 -15.85 -15.45 -10.81
N TYR A 12 -15.96 -16.77 -10.80
CA TYR A 12 -17.18 -17.47 -11.16
C TYR A 12 -18.19 -17.43 -10.00
N GLU A 13 -19.22 -16.58 -10.12
CA GLU A 13 -20.42 -16.47 -9.28
C GLU A 13 -20.32 -16.58 -7.72
N LYS A 14 -20.40 -15.43 -7.03
CA LYS A 14 -21.58 -15.04 -6.20
C LYS A 14 -21.45 -13.65 -5.54
N ARG A 15 -22.58 -13.14 -5.02
CA ARG A 15 -22.73 -11.82 -4.35
C ARG A 15 -22.89 -11.98 -2.83
N VAL A 16 -21.99 -11.42 -2.00
CA VAL A 16 -22.23 -11.09 -0.58
C VAL A 16 -21.50 -9.78 -0.22
N LYS A 17 -21.81 -9.20 0.96
CA LYS A 17 -21.37 -7.88 1.44
C LYS A 17 -19.89 -7.83 1.83
N LEU A 18 -19.24 -6.70 1.56
CA LEU A 18 -17.80 -6.48 1.72
C LEU A 18 -17.49 -5.71 3.02
N ILE A 19 -16.43 -6.11 3.74
CA ILE A 19 -15.80 -5.37 4.84
C ILE A 19 -14.36 -5.07 4.42
N PHE A 20 -13.90 -3.84 4.66
CA PHE A 20 -12.73 -3.29 3.96
C PHE A 20 -11.46 -3.26 4.82
N MET A 21 -10.36 -3.79 4.26
CA MET A 21 -9.01 -3.44 4.69
C MET A 21 -8.07 -3.30 3.48
N CYS A 22 -7.49 -2.12 3.28
CA CYS A 22 -6.41 -1.95 2.31
C CYS A 22 -5.12 -2.51 2.92
N CYS A 23 -4.61 -3.61 2.39
CA CYS A 23 -3.31 -4.15 2.79
C CYS A 23 -2.19 -3.26 2.25
N PHE A 24 -1.78 -2.27 3.06
CA PHE A 24 -0.53 -1.57 2.89
C PHE A 24 0.64 -2.50 3.21
N LEU A 25 1.06 -3.29 2.23
CA LEU A 25 2.34 -3.99 2.31
C LEU A 25 3.48 -3.01 2.03
N ILE A 26 4.22 -2.74 3.10
CA ILE A 26 5.35 -1.82 3.11
C ILE A 26 6.48 -2.51 2.37
N PHE A 27 6.82 -2.01 1.18
CA PHE A 27 7.98 -2.48 0.45
C PHE A 27 9.24 -2.31 1.31
N ALA A 28 9.88 -3.43 1.64
CA ALA A 28 11.28 -3.47 2.07
C ALA A 28 12.24 -3.38 0.86
N ALA A 29 11.82 -2.74 -0.24
CA ALA A 29 12.77 -2.15 -1.17
C ALA A 29 13.30 -0.87 -0.52
N ALA A 30 14.61 -0.83 -0.27
CA ALA A 30 15.30 0.37 0.19
C ALA A 30 15.42 1.41 -0.93
N VAL A 31 14.28 1.82 -1.52
CA VAL A 31 14.21 2.96 -2.41
C VAL A 31 14.41 4.20 -1.55
N LEU A 32 15.65 4.67 -1.54
CA LEU A 32 16.10 5.91 -0.92
C LEU A 32 15.52 7.11 -1.67
N PHE A 33 14.19 7.28 -1.61
CA PHE A 33 13.53 8.50 -2.03
C PHE A 33 14.07 9.66 -1.19
N ARG A 34 14.95 10.47 -1.80
CA ARG A 34 15.28 11.83 -1.34
C ARG A 34 14.09 12.76 -1.57
N LEU A 35 12.94 12.42 -0.97
CA LEU A 35 11.86 13.36 -0.69
C LEU A 35 12.41 14.42 0.27
N THR A 36 13.04 15.43 -0.32
CA THR A 36 13.56 16.61 0.33
C THR A 36 12.40 17.59 0.44
N VAL A 37 11.44 17.26 1.30
CA VAL A 37 10.34 18.17 1.61
C VAL A 37 10.93 19.31 2.45
N HIS A 38 11.30 20.39 1.78
CA HIS A 38 11.59 21.67 2.41
C HIS A 38 10.28 22.45 2.63
N SER A 39 10.34 23.48 3.48
CA SER A 39 9.18 24.29 3.86
C SER A 39 8.58 25.11 2.71
N GLU A 40 9.27 25.24 1.57
CA GLU A 40 8.89 26.12 0.46
C GLU A 40 7.66 25.62 -0.33
N ASP A 41 7.33 24.33 -0.29
CA ASP A 41 6.16 23.74 -0.98
C ASP A 41 4.86 23.79 -0.14
N TYR A 42 4.70 24.73 0.80
CA TYR A 42 3.44 24.89 1.52
C TYR A 42 2.35 25.47 0.59
N THR A 43 1.47 24.58 0.12
CA THR A 43 0.13 24.94 -0.34
C THR A 43 -0.89 24.37 0.65
N GLU A 44 -1.88 25.17 1.07
CA GLU A 44 -2.88 24.71 2.03
C GLU A 44 -3.79 23.65 1.38
N PRO A 45 -3.89 22.43 1.95
CA PRO A 45 -4.68 21.36 1.35
C PRO A 45 -6.19 21.65 1.40
N PRO A 46 -7.00 21.09 0.48
CA PRO A 46 -8.43 21.39 0.39
C PRO A 46 -9.25 20.87 1.59
N GLY A 47 -8.68 20.02 2.44
CA GLY A 47 -9.22 19.65 3.74
C GLY A 47 -8.12 19.23 4.72
N ARG A 48 -8.52 18.96 5.97
CA ARG A 48 -7.63 18.45 7.02
C ARG A 48 -8.35 17.60 8.05
N THR A 49 -7.59 16.73 8.73
CA THR A 49 -8.01 15.97 9.91
C THR A 49 -6.94 16.05 11.00
N ASN A 50 -7.38 15.98 12.25
CA ASN A 50 -6.49 15.89 13.41
C ASN A 50 -6.21 14.44 13.83
N ILE A 51 -6.83 13.45 13.17
CA ILE A 51 -6.64 12.03 13.46
C ILE A 51 -6.35 11.22 12.20
N LEU A 52 -5.35 10.34 12.28
CA LEU A 52 -4.98 9.36 11.27
C LEU A 52 -4.95 7.96 11.88
N ARG A 53 -5.68 7.01 11.31
CA ARG A 53 -5.58 5.58 11.64
C ARG A 53 -4.94 4.85 10.46
N THR A 54 -3.90 4.06 10.72
CA THR A 54 -3.08 3.45 9.65
C THR A 54 -3.62 2.11 9.16
N SER A 55 -4.26 1.34 10.03
CA SER A 55 -4.93 0.07 9.68
C SER A 55 -6.14 -0.22 10.57
N ALA A 56 -7.03 -1.10 10.12
CA ALA A 56 -8.09 -1.70 10.92
C ALA A 56 -7.61 -2.90 11.76
N THR A 57 -6.51 -3.55 11.37
CA THR A 57 -5.89 -4.70 12.08
C THR A 57 -5.58 -4.36 13.54
N GLU A 58 -5.79 -5.30 14.46
CA GLU A 58 -5.51 -5.09 15.89
C GLU A 58 -4.02 -5.26 16.27
N ASP A 59 -3.26 -6.00 15.45
CA ASP A 59 -1.84 -6.31 15.71
C ASP A 59 -0.84 -5.51 14.86
N ASN A 60 -1.33 -4.71 13.90
CA ASN A 60 -0.51 -3.93 12.96
C ASN A 60 -1.17 -2.57 12.65
N TYR A 61 -1.25 -1.66 13.63
CA TYR A 61 -1.86 -0.35 13.48
C TYR A 61 -1.24 0.74 14.35
N SER A 62 -1.47 1.98 13.94
CA SER A 62 -1.32 3.21 14.72
C SER A 62 -2.64 4.00 14.66
N VAL A 63 -2.99 4.65 15.77
CA VAL A 63 -3.84 5.84 15.80
C VAL A 63 -2.94 7.02 16.18
N ILE A 64 -2.90 8.03 15.31
CA ILE A 64 -2.04 9.21 15.43
C ILE A 64 -2.95 10.44 15.52
N GLU A 65 -2.81 11.23 16.56
CA GLU A 65 -3.64 12.42 16.83
C GLU A 65 -2.78 13.67 16.98
N ALA A 66 -3.24 14.77 16.39
CA ALA A 66 -2.57 16.05 16.35
C ALA A 66 -3.41 17.12 17.05
N ALA A 67 -2.82 17.85 18.00
CA ALA A 67 -3.49 18.87 18.80
C ALA A 67 -2.53 20.00 19.13
N GLY A 68 -2.66 21.14 18.43
CA GLY A 68 -1.70 22.24 18.55
C GLY A 68 -0.28 21.76 18.22
N ASN A 69 0.68 22.06 19.08
CA ASN A 69 2.09 21.71 18.90
C ASN A 69 2.41 20.23 19.20
N ARG A 70 1.40 19.40 19.46
CA ARG A 70 1.57 18.04 20.01
C ARG A 70 0.99 16.98 19.08
N ILE A 71 1.75 15.90 18.91
CA ILE A 71 1.39 14.70 18.17
C ILE A 71 1.47 13.51 19.14
N GLU A 72 0.36 12.79 19.30
CA GLU A 72 0.31 11.46 19.90
C GLU A 72 0.33 10.38 18.83
N ALA A 73 1.00 9.27 19.08
CA ALA A 73 0.76 8.02 18.37
C ALA A 73 0.65 6.87 19.37
N ARG A 74 -0.35 6.02 19.20
CA ARG A 74 -0.54 4.79 19.98
C ARG A 74 -0.93 3.65 19.06
N GLY A 75 -0.55 2.42 19.37
CA GLY A 75 -0.87 1.29 18.52
C GLY A 75 -0.15 0.01 18.89
N LYS A 76 -0.13 -0.93 17.96
CA LYS A 76 0.51 -2.24 18.11
C LYS A 76 1.09 -2.70 16.77
N TYR A 77 2.32 -3.18 16.79
CA TYR A 77 2.98 -3.86 15.66
C TYR A 77 3.73 -5.07 16.19
N THR A 78 3.25 -6.28 15.90
CA THR A 78 3.80 -7.52 16.47
C THR A 78 5.10 -7.96 15.80
N SER A 79 5.21 -7.80 14.48
CA SER A 79 6.33 -8.25 13.65
C SER A 79 7.47 -7.21 13.51
N ALA A 80 7.14 -5.91 13.50
CA ALA A 80 8.11 -4.82 13.37
C ALA A 80 7.79 -3.70 14.37
N LYS A 81 8.37 -3.78 15.57
CA LYS A 81 7.93 -3.03 16.75
C LYS A 81 8.44 -1.59 16.68
N ILE A 82 7.57 -0.61 16.91
CA ILE A 82 7.96 0.80 16.87
C ILE A 82 8.99 1.09 17.97
N ARG A 83 10.05 1.85 17.63
CA ARG A 83 11.08 2.34 18.57
C ARG A 83 11.30 3.86 18.54
N LYS A 84 10.89 4.55 17.47
CA LYS A 84 11.03 6.02 17.37
C LYS A 84 9.87 6.64 16.60
N MET A 85 9.36 7.76 17.09
CA MET A 85 8.52 8.70 16.33
C MET A 85 9.25 10.05 16.22
N PHE A 86 9.31 10.63 15.03
CA PHE A 86 9.98 11.91 14.78
C PHE A 86 9.47 12.58 13.50
N ILE A 87 9.70 13.90 13.37
CA ILE A 87 9.51 14.61 12.10
C ILE A 87 10.85 14.59 11.33
N LYS A 88 10.83 14.19 10.06
CA LYS A 88 11.99 14.29 9.16
C LYS A 88 12.52 15.73 9.13
N THR A 89 13.85 15.90 9.13
CA THR A 89 14.60 17.19 9.19
C THR A 89 14.42 18.05 10.45
N LEU A 90 13.57 17.66 11.42
CA LEU A 90 13.41 18.38 12.70
C LEU A 90 13.87 17.54 13.91
N GLU A 91 14.80 16.59 13.71
CA GLU A 91 15.30 15.74 14.80
C GLU A 91 16.06 16.51 15.88
N ASP A 92 16.74 17.60 15.50
CA ASP A 92 17.47 18.50 16.41
C ASP A 92 16.65 19.73 16.83
N ALA A 93 15.37 19.82 16.43
CA ALA A 93 14.52 20.96 16.76
C ALA A 93 14.17 20.99 18.26
N SER A 94 14.05 22.20 18.84
CA SER A 94 13.69 22.37 20.24
C SER A 94 12.27 21.88 20.52
N GLY A 95 12.16 20.70 21.15
CA GLY A 95 10.90 20.03 21.46
C GLY A 95 11.06 18.96 22.53
N THR A 96 9.98 18.27 22.86
CA THR A 96 9.97 17.15 23.83
C THR A 96 9.48 15.89 23.16
N TYR A 97 10.20 14.78 23.36
CA TYR A 97 9.81 13.46 22.88
C TYR A 97 9.81 12.47 24.05
N SER A 98 8.78 11.62 24.10
CA SER A 98 8.67 10.52 25.05
C SER A 98 7.97 9.34 24.40
N MET A 99 8.42 8.12 24.68
CA MET A 99 7.82 6.90 24.17
C MET A 99 7.92 5.78 25.20
N ASN A 100 6.88 4.95 25.24
CA ASN A 100 6.82 3.72 25.99
C ASN A 100 6.44 2.59 25.01
N ALA A 101 7.26 1.53 24.98
CA ALA A 101 7.13 0.42 24.03
C ALA A 101 7.19 -0.90 24.79
N GLN A 102 6.18 -1.74 24.58
CA GLN A 102 5.98 -3.00 25.27
C GLN A 102 6.52 -4.19 24.46
N LYS A 103 6.78 -5.31 25.15
CA LYS A 103 7.35 -6.53 24.52
C LYS A 103 6.43 -7.18 23.49
N ASP A 104 5.12 -7.00 23.64
CA ASP A 104 4.05 -7.49 22.74
C ASP A 104 3.89 -6.63 21.47
N GLY A 105 4.65 -5.54 21.34
CA GLY A 105 4.56 -4.59 20.23
C GLY A 105 3.59 -3.43 20.46
N THR A 106 2.88 -3.39 21.58
CA THR A 106 2.05 -2.25 21.96
C THR A 106 2.93 -1.04 22.30
N TYR A 107 2.54 0.16 21.87
CA TYR A 107 3.30 1.38 22.17
C TYR A 107 2.41 2.62 22.34
N ASP A 108 2.96 3.59 23.07
CA ASP A 108 2.51 4.98 23.10
C ASP A 108 3.72 5.91 22.90
N ALA A 109 3.52 6.99 22.14
CA ALA A 109 4.54 7.97 21.82
C ALA A 109 3.92 9.37 21.79
N VAL A 110 4.65 10.35 22.32
CA VAL A 110 4.26 11.76 22.35
C VAL A 110 5.43 12.59 21.84
N LEU A 111 5.15 13.49 20.91
CA LEU A 111 6.08 14.45 20.35
C LEU A 111 5.45 15.84 20.43
N THR A 112 6.15 16.80 21.05
CA THR A 112 5.72 18.20 21.11
C THR A 112 6.80 19.09 20.53
N LEU A 113 6.48 19.80 19.44
CA LEU A 113 7.35 20.79 18.80
C LEU A 113 6.52 21.81 18.01
N ALA A 114 7.06 23.02 17.85
CA ALA A 114 6.45 24.13 17.13
C ALA A 114 7.44 24.67 16.09
N PRO A 115 7.46 24.13 14.85
CA PRO A 115 8.34 24.62 13.79
C PRO A 115 7.74 25.86 13.11
N GLU A 116 8.38 26.29 12.03
CA GLU A 116 7.76 27.23 11.09
C GLU A 116 6.54 26.62 10.38
N LYS A 117 5.72 27.46 9.75
CA LYS A 117 4.60 27.01 8.91
C LYS A 117 5.16 26.22 7.72
N GLY A 118 4.69 24.99 7.50
CA GLY A 118 5.30 24.11 6.51
C GLY A 118 4.64 22.74 6.36
N ALA A 119 5.04 22.03 5.30
CA ALA A 119 4.73 20.64 5.05
C ALA A 119 5.90 19.76 5.52
N TYR A 120 5.59 18.64 6.18
CA TYR A 120 6.56 17.80 6.88
C TYR A 120 6.23 16.31 6.71
N ILE A 121 7.16 15.44 7.13
CA ILE A 121 7.00 13.99 7.12
C ILE A 121 7.09 13.42 8.54
N LEU A 122 5.95 12.93 9.01
CA LEU A 122 5.68 11.90 10.02
C LEU A 122 6.50 10.63 9.86
N LEU A 123 7.54 10.37 10.64
CA LEU A 123 8.28 9.09 10.60
C LEU A 123 8.04 8.25 11.84
N LEU A 124 7.55 7.01 11.65
CA LEU A 124 7.54 5.95 12.66
C LEU A 124 8.58 4.89 12.25
N LYS A 125 9.63 4.73 13.06
CA LYS A 125 10.71 3.77 12.82
C LYS A 125 10.56 2.53 13.72
N THR A 126 10.68 1.36 13.11
CA THR A 126 10.60 0.05 13.76
C THR A 126 11.95 -0.41 14.33
N ASP A 127 11.97 -1.61 14.92
CA ASP A 127 13.17 -2.31 15.36
C ASP A 127 13.90 -3.11 14.28
N SER A 128 13.25 -3.32 13.14
CA SER A 128 13.84 -3.85 11.90
C SER A 128 14.40 -2.74 10.98
N ASP A 129 14.59 -1.53 11.50
CA ASP A 129 14.95 -0.31 10.78
C ASP A 129 13.95 0.15 9.68
N LEU A 130 12.83 -0.55 9.48
CA LEU A 130 11.73 -0.14 8.61
C LEU A 130 11.18 1.23 9.07
N VAL A 131 10.84 2.10 8.11
CA VAL A 131 10.33 3.45 8.40
C VAL A 131 9.00 3.67 7.67
N MET A 132 7.92 3.79 8.43
CA MET A 132 6.63 4.25 7.91
C MET A 132 6.60 5.78 7.84
N GLN A 133 6.03 6.31 6.76
CA GLN A 133 6.05 7.75 6.45
C GLN A 133 4.63 8.29 6.25
N TYR A 134 4.32 9.42 6.89
CA TYR A 134 3.02 10.09 6.83
C TYR A 134 3.21 11.58 6.56
N ARG A 135 2.53 12.14 5.57
CA ARG A 135 2.53 13.59 5.31
C ARG A 135 1.76 14.30 6.44
N ILE A 136 2.36 15.31 7.05
CA ILE A 136 1.74 16.12 8.11
C ILE A 136 2.12 17.59 7.90
N PHE A 137 1.24 18.52 8.28
CA PHE A 137 1.42 19.95 8.06
C PHE A 137 1.34 20.71 9.39
N TYR A 138 1.98 21.87 9.46
CA TYR A 138 1.88 22.81 10.57
C TYR A 138 1.48 24.19 10.03
N ASP A 139 0.37 24.77 10.51
CA ASP A 139 -0.16 26.06 10.02
C ASP A 139 0.34 27.29 10.79
N GLY A 140 1.16 27.10 11.83
CA GLY A 140 1.56 28.14 12.78
C GLY A 140 0.79 28.08 14.11
N SER A 141 -0.38 27.44 14.14
CA SER A 141 -1.22 27.21 15.33
C SER A 141 -1.27 25.75 15.78
N GLY A 142 -1.04 24.81 14.86
CA GLY A 142 -0.92 23.40 15.20
C GLY A 142 -0.65 22.46 14.03
N TRP A 143 -0.36 21.22 14.40
CA TRP A 143 -0.21 20.07 13.51
C TRP A 143 -1.56 19.57 12.99
N TYR A 144 -1.60 19.12 11.74
CA TYR A 144 -2.75 18.43 11.15
C TYR A 144 -2.32 17.53 9.99
N PHE A 145 -3.14 16.52 9.67
CA PHE A 145 -2.97 15.70 8.47
C PHE A 145 -3.77 16.33 7.31
N PRO A 146 -3.18 16.42 6.11
CA PRO A 146 -3.88 16.94 4.95
C PRO A 146 -4.95 15.95 4.46
N LEU A 147 -6.03 16.46 3.90
CA LEU A 147 -7.01 15.68 3.14
C LEU A 147 -7.12 16.26 1.73
N ASN A 148 -7.16 15.39 0.73
CA ASN A 148 -7.25 15.73 -0.69
C ASN A 148 -8.45 15.05 -1.39
N GLY A 149 -9.41 14.48 -0.65
CA GLY A 149 -10.63 13.89 -1.20
C GLY A 149 -10.50 12.43 -1.69
N LEU A 150 -9.30 11.85 -1.62
CA LEU A 150 -9.02 10.47 -2.01
C LEU A 150 -9.91 9.45 -1.28
N GLU A 151 -10.34 9.74 -0.05
CA GLU A 151 -11.22 8.84 0.71
C GLU A 151 -12.59 8.62 0.03
N LYS A 152 -13.05 9.57 -0.78
CA LYS A 152 -14.29 9.47 -1.56
C LYS A 152 -14.06 8.77 -2.89
N LEU A 153 -12.99 9.13 -3.60
CA LEU A 153 -12.62 8.50 -4.87
C LEU A 153 -12.37 6.99 -4.68
N ASN A 154 -11.60 6.63 -3.66
CA ASN A 154 -11.28 5.24 -3.36
C ASN A 154 -12.52 4.44 -2.98
N ARG A 155 -13.40 5.00 -2.15
CA ARG A 155 -14.71 4.39 -1.84
C ARG A 155 -15.52 4.14 -3.10
N ASN A 156 -15.63 5.12 -3.98
CA ASN A 156 -16.35 4.98 -5.24
C ASN A 156 -15.77 3.87 -6.13
N VAL A 157 -14.45 3.71 -6.19
CA VAL A 157 -13.80 2.60 -6.92
C VAL A 157 -14.19 1.24 -6.36
N PHE A 158 -14.15 1.09 -5.03
CA PHE A 158 -14.57 -0.15 -4.36
C PHE A 158 -16.08 -0.46 -4.51
N GLU A 159 -16.92 0.57 -4.58
CA GLU A 159 -18.38 0.42 -4.81
C GLU A 159 -18.73 0.01 -6.25
N HIS A 160 -17.78 0.09 -7.19
CA HIS A 160 -17.99 -0.16 -8.62
C HIS A 160 -17.05 -1.24 -9.22
N ILE A 161 -16.52 -2.16 -8.40
CA ILE A 161 -15.73 -3.32 -8.87
C ILE A 161 -16.54 -4.13 -9.91
N TYR A 162 -15.88 -4.51 -11.00
CA TYR A 162 -16.45 -5.38 -12.04
C TYR A 162 -15.43 -6.45 -12.49
N GLU A 163 -15.96 -7.52 -13.08
CA GLU A 163 -15.19 -8.62 -13.68
C GLU A 163 -14.56 -8.19 -15.00
N ALA A 164 -13.26 -8.47 -15.19
CA ALA A 164 -12.56 -8.03 -16.39
C ALA A 164 -13.10 -8.72 -17.65
N PRO A 165 -13.21 -8.04 -18.81
CA PRO A 165 -13.56 -8.69 -20.06
C PRO A 165 -12.60 -9.85 -20.36
N ALA A 166 -13.13 -10.99 -20.81
CA ALA A 166 -12.34 -12.21 -21.03
C ALA A 166 -11.07 -12.01 -21.88
N GLN A 167 -11.09 -11.09 -22.84
CA GLN A 167 -9.91 -10.75 -23.65
C GLN A 167 -8.83 -10.01 -22.85
N ALA A 168 -9.19 -9.11 -21.93
CA ALA A 168 -8.25 -8.41 -21.06
C ALA A 168 -7.68 -9.37 -20.01
N ALA A 169 -8.54 -10.19 -19.42
CA ALA A 169 -8.18 -11.31 -18.55
C ALA A 169 -7.15 -12.26 -19.22
N ALA A 170 -7.40 -12.67 -20.46
CA ALA A 170 -6.49 -13.51 -21.23
C ALA A 170 -5.15 -12.83 -21.52
N LEU A 171 -5.14 -11.53 -21.81
CA LEU A 171 -3.92 -10.75 -22.06
C LEU A 171 -3.04 -10.59 -20.80
N TYR A 172 -3.64 -10.52 -19.61
CA TYR A 172 -2.89 -10.54 -18.35
C TYR A 172 -2.27 -11.91 -18.03
N LEU A 173 -2.74 -12.99 -18.66
CA LEU A 173 -2.17 -14.34 -18.49
C LEU A 173 -1.12 -14.64 -19.58
N SER A 174 -1.39 -14.31 -20.84
CA SER A 174 -0.49 -14.47 -21.99
C SER A 174 -0.43 -13.18 -22.82
N PRO A 175 0.75 -12.69 -23.24
CA PRO A 175 0.85 -11.50 -24.07
C PRO A 175 0.20 -11.65 -25.44
N SER A 176 -0.01 -12.89 -25.89
CA SER A 176 -0.66 -13.25 -27.16
C SER A 176 -2.11 -13.73 -27.00
N ALA A 177 -2.59 -13.86 -25.76
CA ALA A 177 -3.80 -14.59 -25.39
C ALA A 177 -3.84 -16.06 -25.89
N ASP A 178 -2.67 -16.70 -26.03
CA ASP A 178 -2.57 -18.11 -26.46
C ASP A 178 -3.06 -19.07 -25.35
N PRO A 179 -3.98 -20.02 -25.66
CA PRO A 179 -4.52 -20.94 -24.66
C PRO A 179 -3.49 -21.85 -23.98
N ALA A 180 -2.39 -22.21 -24.63
CA ALA A 180 -1.36 -23.07 -24.02
C ALA A 180 -0.44 -22.28 -23.09
N GLU A 181 -0.09 -21.04 -23.44
CA GLU A 181 0.59 -20.09 -22.54
C GLU A 181 -0.27 -19.81 -21.30
N ILE A 182 -1.57 -19.55 -21.50
CA ILE A 182 -2.56 -19.32 -20.41
C ILE A 182 -2.62 -20.53 -19.47
N ASN A 183 -2.81 -21.74 -20.00
CA ASN A 183 -2.88 -22.94 -19.17
C ASN A 183 -1.56 -23.17 -18.41
N THR A 184 -0.41 -22.96 -19.05
CA THR A 184 0.91 -23.09 -18.41
C THR A 184 1.06 -22.12 -17.23
N ALA A 185 0.64 -20.85 -17.40
CA ALA A 185 0.68 -19.86 -16.34
C ALA A 185 -0.25 -20.25 -15.18
N LEU A 186 -1.49 -20.66 -15.46
CA LEU A 186 -2.47 -21.06 -14.43
C LEU A 186 -2.03 -22.30 -13.64
N GLU A 187 -1.46 -23.32 -14.30
CA GLU A 187 -0.90 -24.51 -13.63
C GLU A 187 0.25 -24.15 -12.68
N GLN A 188 1.15 -23.26 -13.11
CA GLN A 188 2.25 -22.76 -12.27
C GLN A 188 1.74 -21.93 -11.09
N ILE A 189 0.78 -21.03 -11.31
CA ILE A 189 0.15 -20.22 -10.26
C ILE A 189 -0.52 -21.12 -9.22
N GLN A 190 -1.27 -22.14 -9.64
CA GLN A 190 -1.93 -23.07 -8.72
C GLN A 190 -0.91 -23.85 -7.87
N ALA A 191 0.19 -24.31 -8.47
CA ALA A 191 1.25 -25.03 -7.77
C ALA A 191 2.03 -24.14 -6.80
N LEU A 192 2.42 -22.93 -7.22
CA LEU A 192 3.09 -21.94 -6.36
C LEU A 192 2.20 -21.55 -5.19
N THR A 193 0.93 -21.26 -5.44
CA THR A 193 -0.05 -20.90 -4.41
C THR A 193 -0.19 -22.02 -3.39
N GLY A 194 -0.41 -23.26 -3.84
CA GLY A 194 -0.54 -24.42 -2.94
C GLY A 194 0.66 -24.62 -2.02
N ASN A 195 1.89 -24.39 -2.52
CA ASN A 195 3.11 -24.45 -1.73
C ASN A 195 3.24 -23.28 -0.74
N VAL A 196 2.90 -22.05 -1.17
CA VAL A 196 3.02 -20.83 -0.35
C VAL A 196 1.97 -20.79 0.77
N THR A 197 0.79 -21.37 0.54
CA THR A 197 -0.30 -21.44 1.52
C THR A 197 -0.38 -22.77 2.27
N GLU A 198 0.60 -23.65 2.14
CA GLU A 198 0.56 -25.00 2.75
C GLU A 198 0.39 -24.93 4.27
N GLY A 199 -0.69 -25.51 4.79
CA GLY A 199 -0.99 -25.56 6.22
C GLY A 199 -1.49 -24.23 6.83
N ILE A 200 -1.75 -23.20 6.01
CA ILE A 200 -2.34 -21.93 6.46
C ILE A 200 -3.86 -21.98 6.26
N GLU A 201 -4.64 -21.88 7.35
CA GLU A 201 -6.11 -21.94 7.28
C GLU A 201 -6.75 -20.56 7.11
N ASP A 202 -6.24 -19.53 7.78
CA ASP A 202 -6.76 -18.15 7.74
C ASP A 202 -6.40 -17.42 6.43
N ASP A 203 -7.40 -16.74 5.84
CA ASP A 203 -7.25 -16.07 4.54
C ASP A 203 -6.34 -14.83 4.59
N TYR A 204 -6.29 -14.11 5.72
CA TYR A 204 -5.38 -12.97 5.86
C TYR A 204 -3.92 -13.45 5.91
N GLU A 205 -3.63 -14.52 6.64
CA GLU A 205 -2.30 -15.13 6.72
C GLU A 205 -1.89 -15.77 5.38
N LYS A 206 -2.81 -16.40 4.64
CA LYS A 206 -2.55 -16.85 3.26
C LYS A 206 -2.17 -15.69 2.34
N ALA A 207 -2.97 -14.62 2.34
CA ALA A 207 -2.71 -13.44 1.51
C ALA A 207 -1.41 -12.72 1.93
N ARG A 208 -1.07 -12.71 3.24
CA ARG A 208 0.23 -12.22 3.74
C ARG A 208 1.38 -13.07 3.18
N ALA A 209 1.30 -14.39 3.28
CA ALA A 209 2.30 -15.32 2.74
C ALA A 209 2.48 -15.17 1.22
N ILE A 210 1.37 -15.04 0.47
CA ILE A 210 1.38 -14.78 -0.98
C ILE A 210 2.10 -13.46 -1.29
N SER A 211 1.81 -12.37 -0.57
CA SER A 211 2.52 -11.12 -0.81
C SER A 211 3.99 -11.17 -0.43
N GLU A 212 4.36 -11.87 0.65
CA GLU A 212 5.75 -12.04 1.07
C GLU A 212 6.54 -12.86 0.03
N PHE A 213 5.93 -13.91 -0.53
CA PHE A 213 6.48 -14.69 -1.64
C PHE A 213 6.68 -13.83 -2.90
N VAL A 214 5.62 -13.14 -3.35
CA VAL A 214 5.67 -12.32 -4.58
C VAL A 214 6.71 -11.21 -4.45
N ALA A 215 6.74 -10.48 -3.33
CA ALA A 215 7.70 -9.40 -3.10
C ALA A 215 9.14 -9.89 -2.84
N GLY A 216 9.31 -11.12 -2.35
CA GLY A 216 10.62 -11.73 -2.08
C GLY A 216 11.25 -12.44 -3.28
N THR A 217 10.44 -12.82 -4.28
CA THR A 217 10.87 -13.65 -5.42
C THR A 217 10.95 -12.87 -6.72
N ILE A 218 10.03 -11.91 -6.95
CA ILE A 218 9.95 -11.17 -8.21
C ILE A 218 10.74 -9.87 -8.14
N PHE A 219 11.59 -9.62 -9.13
CA PHE A 219 12.37 -8.41 -9.29
C PHE A 219 11.57 -7.29 -9.96
N TYR A 220 11.77 -6.05 -9.51
CA TYR A 220 11.13 -4.89 -10.11
C TYR A 220 11.87 -4.44 -11.40
N ASP A 221 11.14 -4.31 -12.50
CA ASP A 221 11.66 -3.90 -13.81
C ASP A 221 11.78 -2.37 -13.91
N GLU A 222 12.88 -1.82 -13.37
CA GLU A 222 13.18 -0.40 -13.46
C GLU A 222 13.40 0.08 -14.91
N ASP A 223 13.91 -0.78 -15.80
CA ASP A 223 14.14 -0.44 -17.21
C ASP A 223 12.82 -0.22 -17.94
N ALA A 224 11.85 -1.14 -17.77
CA ALA A 224 10.50 -0.99 -18.31
C ALA A 224 9.76 0.21 -17.67
N ARG A 225 9.93 0.45 -16.35
CA ARG A 225 9.35 1.63 -15.68
C ARG A 225 9.85 2.96 -16.25
N VAL A 226 11.07 3.01 -16.78
CA VAL A 226 11.68 4.22 -17.37
C VAL A 226 11.41 4.35 -18.87
N THR A 227 11.24 3.24 -19.59
CA THR A 227 11.11 3.23 -21.06
C THR A 227 9.64 3.17 -21.49
N ASP A 228 9.00 2.01 -21.39
CA ASP A 228 7.55 1.83 -21.51
C ASP A 228 7.12 0.51 -20.86
N VAL A 229 5.88 0.43 -20.39
CA VAL A 229 5.32 -0.79 -19.78
C VAL A 229 4.28 -1.38 -20.71
N ASP A 230 4.62 -2.53 -21.30
CA ASP A 230 3.79 -3.23 -22.28
C ASP A 230 3.19 -4.54 -21.72
N ILE A 231 2.41 -5.23 -22.56
CA ILE A 231 1.78 -6.50 -22.17
C ILE A 231 2.81 -7.62 -21.92
N ASN A 232 3.95 -7.60 -22.62
CA ASN A 232 5.01 -8.58 -22.41
C ASN A 232 5.66 -8.45 -21.03
N THR A 233 5.69 -7.23 -20.48
CA THR A 233 6.24 -6.92 -19.16
C THR A 233 5.34 -7.43 -18.02
N ILE A 234 4.03 -7.49 -18.22
CA ILE A 234 3.03 -7.67 -17.14
C ILE A 234 2.21 -8.96 -17.23
N ALA A 235 2.26 -9.68 -18.35
CA ALA A 235 1.53 -10.93 -18.54
C ALA A 235 2.18 -12.08 -17.77
N LEU A 236 1.39 -12.81 -16.96
CA LEU A 236 1.91 -13.74 -15.96
C LEU A 236 2.76 -14.87 -16.54
N TYR A 237 2.46 -15.36 -17.75
CA TYR A 237 3.30 -16.33 -18.46
C TYR A 237 4.74 -15.84 -18.63
N ASN A 238 4.96 -14.53 -18.89
CA ASN A 238 6.30 -13.96 -18.97
C ASN A 238 6.89 -13.70 -17.58
N VAL A 239 6.10 -13.13 -16.65
CA VAL A 239 6.55 -12.80 -15.28
C VAL A 239 7.10 -14.03 -14.55
N LEU A 240 6.42 -15.19 -14.66
CA LEU A 240 6.83 -16.46 -14.06
C LEU A 240 8.06 -17.11 -14.72
N ARG A 241 8.51 -16.58 -15.87
CA ARG A 241 9.69 -17.06 -16.61
C ARG A 241 10.90 -16.13 -16.49
N SER A 242 10.66 -14.85 -16.23
CA SER A 242 11.69 -13.81 -16.05
C SER A 242 12.00 -13.54 -14.59
N ASP A 243 11.11 -13.95 -13.68
CA ASP A 243 11.01 -13.47 -12.29
C ASP A 243 11.04 -11.94 -12.20
N ARG A 244 10.49 -11.22 -13.20
CA ARG A 244 10.67 -9.77 -13.34
C ARG A 244 9.45 -9.07 -13.96
N THR A 245 8.98 -7.98 -13.33
CA THR A 245 7.83 -7.17 -13.79
C THR A 245 7.77 -5.79 -13.14
N THR A 246 6.84 -4.93 -13.56
CA THR A 246 6.45 -3.68 -12.87
C THR A 246 5.16 -3.86 -12.05
N CYS A 247 4.74 -2.79 -11.36
CA CYS A 247 3.57 -2.76 -10.45
C CYS A 247 2.30 -3.50 -10.96
N ALA A 248 1.99 -3.43 -12.25
CA ALA A 248 0.87 -4.14 -12.87
C ALA A 248 1.00 -5.67 -12.80
N GLY A 249 2.16 -6.23 -13.18
CA GLY A 249 2.37 -7.67 -13.07
C GLY A 249 2.52 -8.15 -11.62
N PHE A 250 3.02 -7.31 -10.70
CA PHE A 250 2.98 -7.59 -9.25
C PHE A 250 1.53 -7.72 -8.75
N ALA A 251 0.67 -6.75 -9.11
CA ALA A 251 -0.75 -6.79 -8.75
C ALA A 251 -1.48 -7.97 -9.38
N ASN A 252 -1.23 -8.26 -10.66
CA ASN A 252 -1.80 -9.42 -11.36
C ASN A 252 -1.39 -10.75 -10.72
N LEU A 253 -0.09 -10.93 -10.39
CA LEU A 253 0.39 -12.18 -9.81
C LEU A 253 -0.17 -12.40 -8.41
N PHE A 254 -0.21 -11.35 -7.59
CA PHE A 254 -0.85 -11.39 -6.29
C PHE A 254 -2.33 -11.79 -6.41
N CYS A 255 -3.10 -11.15 -7.31
CA CYS A 255 -4.52 -11.44 -7.46
C CYS A 255 -4.76 -12.88 -7.94
N ALA A 256 -4.01 -13.35 -8.95
CA ALA A 256 -4.16 -14.71 -9.46
C ALA A 256 -3.79 -15.78 -8.42
N MET A 257 -2.76 -15.52 -7.59
CA MET A 257 -2.42 -16.42 -6.47
C MET A 257 -3.46 -16.38 -5.36
N ALA A 258 -3.99 -15.19 -5.03
CA ALA A 258 -5.05 -15.06 -4.03
C ALA A 258 -6.34 -15.79 -4.48
N GLU A 259 -6.77 -15.59 -5.72
CA GLU A 259 -7.93 -16.29 -6.31
C GLU A 259 -7.71 -17.81 -6.37
N ALA A 260 -6.49 -18.27 -6.68
CA ALA A 260 -6.11 -19.70 -6.63
C ALA A 260 -6.07 -20.29 -5.20
N ALA A 261 -5.99 -19.44 -4.17
CA ALA A 261 -6.14 -19.80 -2.76
C ALA A 261 -7.59 -19.73 -2.26
N GLY A 262 -8.54 -19.33 -3.11
CA GLY A 262 -9.95 -19.12 -2.78
C GLY A 262 -10.29 -17.73 -2.22
N ILE A 263 -9.36 -16.77 -2.30
CA ILE A 263 -9.49 -15.43 -1.74
C ILE A 263 -9.93 -14.46 -2.83
N ASP A 264 -11.05 -13.76 -2.62
CA ASP A 264 -11.54 -12.71 -3.51
C ASP A 264 -10.53 -11.55 -3.57
N ALA A 265 -9.87 -11.36 -4.72
CA ALA A 265 -8.89 -10.30 -4.95
C ALA A 265 -9.28 -9.39 -6.13
N VAL A 266 -8.71 -8.19 -6.17
CA VAL A 266 -8.91 -7.22 -7.25
C VAL A 266 -7.62 -6.46 -7.59
N ASN A 267 -7.31 -6.35 -8.88
CA ASN A 267 -6.32 -5.37 -9.36
C ASN A 267 -6.99 -4.00 -9.46
N ILE A 268 -6.32 -3.01 -8.88
CA ILE A 268 -6.69 -1.61 -8.79
C ILE A 268 -5.55 -0.77 -9.37
N LYS A 269 -5.65 -0.40 -10.64
CA LYS A 269 -4.84 0.68 -11.22
C LYS A 269 -5.09 2.02 -10.50
N GLY A 270 -4.12 2.92 -10.48
CA GLY A 270 -4.12 4.09 -9.60
C GLY A 270 -2.92 5.02 -9.76
N GLY A 271 -2.80 6.00 -8.86
CA GLY A 271 -1.75 7.02 -8.86
C GLY A 271 -0.83 6.92 -7.65
N VAL A 272 0.48 7.03 -7.86
CA VAL A 272 1.51 7.13 -6.81
C VAL A 272 2.17 8.51 -6.82
N ILE A 273 2.59 9.00 -5.64
CA ILE A 273 3.28 10.29 -5.50
C ILE A 273 4.61 10.25 -6.24
N THR A 274 4.85 11.22 -7.12
CA THR A 274 6.12 11.44 -7.84
C THR A 274 6.51 12.92 -7.77
N GLU A 275 7.70 13.28 -8.25
CA GLU A 275 8.10 14.69 -8.40
C GLU A 275 7.15 15.48 -9.32
N SER A 276 6.56 14.82 -10.32
CA SER A 276 5.57 15.38 -11.24
C SER A 276 4.12 15.28 -10.75
N MET A 277 3.87 14.56 -9.64
CA MET A 277 2.55 14.32 -9.06
C MET A 277 2.63 14.37 -7.53
N PRO A 278 2.68 15.58 -6.96
CA PRO A 278 2.65 15.76 -5.51
C PRO A 278 1.32 15.31 -4.91
N TYR A 279 1.28 15.14 -3.59
CA TYR A 279 0.10 14.63 -2.86
C TYR A 279 -1.16 15.47 -3.11
N GLU A 280 -0.97 16.78 -3.27
CA GLU A 280 -1.99 17.80 -3.42
C GLU A 280 -2.76 17.65 -4.75
N THR A 281 -2.13 17.13 -5.80
CA THR A 281 -2.75 16.89 -7.12
C THR A 281 -3.12 15.42 -7.37
N LEU A 282 -2.79 14.51 -6.44
CA LEU A 282 -2.95 13.06 -6.60
C LEU A 282 -4.40 12.64 -6.89
N ALA A 283 -5.40 13.38 -6.39
CA ALA A 283 -6.82 13.13 -6.64
C ALA A 283 -7.24 13.35 -8.10
N ASP A 284 -6.59 14.28 -8.80
CA ASP A 284 -6.85 14.65 -10.20
C ASP A 284 -5.75 14.15 -11.15
N GLY A 285 -4.78 13.39 -10.63
CA GLY A 285 -3.57 12.94 -11.32
C GLY A 285 -3.77 11.75 -12.27
N VAL A 286 -2.77 11.49 -13.12
CA VAL A 286 -2.77 10.32 -14.01
C VAL A 286 -2.61 9.01 -13.23
N GLN A 287 -3.17 7.92 -13.75
CA GLN A 287 -3.01 6.60 -13.15
C GLN A 287 -1.73 5.93 -13.69
N ASN A 288 -0.65 6.02 -12.90
CA ASN A 288 0.71 5.58 -13.22
C ASN A 288 1.21 4.38 -12.39
N HIS A 289 0.34 3.75 -11.60
CA HIS A 289 0.68 2.63 -10.72
C HIS A 289 -0.47 1.61 -10.67
N GLU A 290 -0.20 0.38 -10.24
CA GLU A 290 -1.23 -0.62 -9.96
C GLU A 290 -1.01 -1.26 -8.59
N PHE A 291 -2.11 -1.61 -7.93
CA PHE A 291 -2.17 -2.13 -6.58
C PHE A 291 -3.10 -3.35 -6.56
N ALA A 292 -2.95 -4.22 -5.56
CA ALA A 292 -3.95 -5.25 -5.28
C ALA A 292 -4.68 -4.96 -3.97
N ALA A 293 -5.94 -5.38 -3.90
CA ALA A 293 -6.68 -5.52 -2.64
C ALA A 293 -7.34 -6.90 -2.61
N PHE A 294 -7.63 -7.40 -1.41
CA PHE A 294 -8.34 -8.65 -1.22
C PHE A 294 -9.37 -8.54 -0.09
N TYR A 295 -10.36 -9.42 -0.13
CA TYR A 295 -11.33 -9.62 0.93
C TYR A 295 -10.90 -10.76 1.85
N TYR A 296 -11.19 -10.61 3.14
CA TYR A 296 -11.15 -11.71 4.11
C TYR A 296 -12.27 -11.47 5.13
N GLU A 297 -12.87 -12.55 5.63
CA GLU A 297 -13.76 -12.44 6.79
C GLU A 297 -12.92 -12.42 8.06
N LYS A 298 -13.08 -11.36 8.87
CA LYS A 298 -12.48 -11.34 10.19
C LYS A 298 -13.27 -12.29 11.09
N GLU A 299 -12.64 -13.38 11.54
CA GLU A 299 -13.23 -14.24 12.57
C GLU A 299 -13.60 -13.43 13.82
N SER A 300 -14.75 -13.78 14.41
CA SER A 300 -15.48 -13.01 15.42
C SER A 300 -15.22 -13.46 16.85
#